data_AF-A0A2P0QNY3-F1
#
_entry.id   AF-A0A2P0QNY3-F1
#
_cell.length_a   1.000
_cell.length_b   1.000
_cell.length_c   1.000
_cell.angle_alpha   90.00
_cell.angle_beta   90.00
_cell.angle_gamma   90.00
#
_symmetry.space_group_name_H-M   'P 1'
#
loop_
_entity.id
_entity.type
_entity.pdbx_description
1 polymer ?
#
loop_
_entity_poly.entity_id
_entity_poly.type
_entity_poly.pdbx_seq_one_letter_code
_entity_poly.pdbx_strand_id
1 'polypeptide(L)'
;SFANIVARMQYDLFHIYTVDEHTLFVIRNLRRFSLEEHVTEFPLCNTVFKLIPKPEILYIAALFHDIAKGLKGDHSAIGEDIARCFCIQHDISKHDTKLITWLVRSHLIMSMTAQRKDISDPDVIHEFAQKIDNIEYLNHLYLLTVADIRATNPELWNDWKDSLLKDLYSATHKALRLG
;
A
#
# COMPACT_ATOMS: atom_id res chain seq x y z
N SER A 1 -0.84 -11.35 -15.97
CA SER A 1 -2.29 -11.29 -15.69
C SER A 1 -2.55 -11.94 -14.34
N PHE A 2 -3.72 -11.73 -13.73
CA PHE A 2 -4.07 -12.33 -12.43
C PHE A 2 -3.97 -13.86 -12.46
N ALA A 3 -4.29 -14.49 -13.59
CA ALA A 3 -4.12 -15.93 -13.79
C ALA A 3 -2.69 -16.45 -13.49
N ASN A 4 -1.65 -15.60 -13.58
CA ASN A 4 -0.26 -15.99 -13.34
C ASN A 4 0.11 -16.12 -11.86
N ILE A 5 -0.70 -15.53 -10.97
CA ILE A 5 -0.51 -15.55 -9.52
C ILE A 5 -1.49 -16.50 -8.80
N VAL A 6 -2.41 -17.12 -9.54
CA VAL A 6 -3.37 -18.10 -8.98
C VAL A 6 -2.63 -19.30 -8.40
N ALA A 7 -2.97 -19.66 -7.16
CA ALA A 7 -2.37 -20.76 -6.39
C ALA A 7 -0.83 -20.68 -6.24
N ARG A 8 -0.24 -19.49 -6.43
CA ARG A 8 1.20 -19.31 -6.31
C ARG A 8 1.58 -19.06 -4.85
N MET A 9 2.23 -20.03 -4.22
CA MET A 9 2.82 -19.83 -2.89
C MET A 9 4.02 -18.89 -2.96
N GLN A 10 4.09 -18.00 -1.97
CA GLN A 10 5.29 -17.21 -1.71
C GLN A 10 6.08 -17.88 -0.59
N TYR A 11 7.21 -18.50 -0.94
CA TYR A 11 8.07 -19.17 0.02
C TYR A 11 8.91 -18.13 0.78
N ASP A 12 8.30 -17.43 1.72
CA ASP A 12 9.00 -16.69 2.77
C ASP A 12 8.32 -16.88 4.13
N LEU A 13 8.96 -16.44 5.21
CA LEU A 13 8.52 -16.68 6.59
C LEU A 13 7.24 -15.92 6.98
N PHE A 14 6.69 -15.09 6.10
CA PHE A 14 5.61 -14.17 6.43
C PHE A 14 4.32 -14.41 5.64
N HIS A 15 4.39 -15.08 4.48
CA HIS A 15 3.22 -15.33 3.62
C HIS A 15 2.69 -16.75 3.83
N ILE A 16 1.56 -16.84 4.53
CA ILE A 16 0.85 -18.12 4.72
C ILE A 16 -0.16 -18.41 3.59
N TYR A 17 -0.46 -17.40 2.77
CA TYR A 17 -1.43 -17.46 1.67
C TYR A 17 -0.74 -17.45 0.30
N THR A 18 -1.42 -17.97 -0.70
CA THR A 18 -1.01 -17.79 -2.10
C THR A 18 -1.20 -16.33 -2.51
N VAL A 19 -0.46 -15.86 -3.52
CA VAL A 19 -0.43 -14.44 -3.91
C VAL A 19 -1.83 -13.91 -4.29
N ASP A 20 -2.66 -14.74 -4.93
CA ASP A 20 -4.06 -14.44 -5.24
C ASP A 20 -4.93 -14.31 -3.99
N GLU A 21 -4.86 -15.27 -3.06
CA GLU A 21 -5.61 -15.24 -1.79
C GLU A 21 -5.19 -14.02 -0.93
N HIS A 22 -3.89 -13.77 -0.84
CA HIS A 22 -3.32 -12.59 -0.22
C HIS A 22 -3.90 -11.29 -0.83
N THR A 23 -3.90 -11.17 -2.16
CA THR A 23 -4.44 -9.99 -2.86
C THR A 23 -5.92 -9.76 -2.51
N LEU A 24 -6.72 -10.83 -2.42
CA LEU A 24 -8.12 -10.73 -2.00
C LEU A 24 -8.26 -10.27 -0.54
N PHE A 25 -7.37 -10.69 0.36
CA PHE A 25 -7.34 -10.19 1.73
C PHE A 25 -6.94 -8.72 1.81
N VAL A 26 -6.00 -8.24 0.97
CA VAL A 26 -5.67 -6.80 0.88
C VAL A 26 -6.91 -6.00 0.52
N ILE A 27 -7.62 -6.40 -0.55
CA ILE A 27 -8.85 -5.72 -1.00
C ILE A 27 -9.93 -5.77 0.09
N ARG A 28 -10.09 -6.93 0.76
CA ARG A 28 -11.03 -7.07 1.89
C ARG A 28 -10.70 -6.08 3.01
N ASN A 29 -9.43 -5.93 3.40
CA ASN A 29 -9.02 -5.00 4.44
C ASN A 29 -9.27 -3.55 4.03
N LEU A 30 -8.94 -3.17 2.80
CA LEU A 30 -9.26 -1.83 2.27
C LEU A 30 -10.75 -1.55 2.31
N ARG A 31 -11.59 -2.54 1.97
CA ARG A 31 -13.05 -2.39 2.08
C ARG A 31 -13.46 -2.17 3.54
N ARG A 32 -12.89 -2.90 4.49
CA ARG A 32 -13.20 -2.72 5.92
C ARG A 32 -12.86 -1.32 6.42
N PHE A 33 -11.78 -0.70 5.95
CA PHE A 33 -11.44 0.68 6.33
C PHE A 33 -12.53 1.68 5.96
N SER A 34 -13.33 1.40 4.91
CA SER A 34 -14.44 2.26 4.48
C SER A 34 -15.72 2.12 5.30
N LEU A 35 -15.84 1.09 6.16
CA LEU A 35 -17.08 0.76 6.86
C LEU A 35 -17.06 1.25 8.30
N GLU A 36 -18.14 1.91 8.74
CA GLU A 36 -18.26 2.46 10.09
C GLU A 36 -18.17 1.39 11.19
N GLU A 37 -18.62 0.16 10.92
CA GLU A 37 -18.56 -0.96 11.88
C GLU A 37 -17.13 -1.40 12.25
N HIS A 38 -16.13 -1.01 11.46
CA HIS A 38 -14.72 -1.33 11.70
C HIS A 38 -13.89 -0.13 12.19
N VAL A 39 -14.52 1.01 12.50
CA VAL A 39 -13.82 2.22 12.97
C VAL A 39 -13.03 1.99 14.25
N THR A 40 -13.58 1.20 15.19
CA THR A 40 -12.92 0.90 16.46
C THR A 40 -11.63 0.09 16.27
N GLU A 41 -11.59 -0.77 15.26
CA GLU A 41 -10.42 -1.57 14.91
C GLU A 41 -9.38 -0.72 14.14
N PHE A 42 -9.82 0.19 13.27
CA PHE A 42 -8.93 0.98 12.41
C PHE A 42 -9.28 2.48 12.35
N PRO A 43 -9.16 3.22 13.45
CA PRO A 43 -9.64 4.60 13.52
C PRO A 43 -8.91 5.52 12.55
N LEU A 44 -7.58 5.41 12.45
CA LEU A 44 -6.81 6.23 11.50
C LEU A 44 -7.06 5.81 10.06
N CYS A 45 -7.09 4.51 9.74
CA CYS A 45 -7.37 4.09 8.36
C CYS A 45 -8.76 4.52 7.90
N ASN A 46 -9.79 4.43 8.76
CA ASN A 46 -11.12 4.94 8.41
C ASN A 46 -11.12 6.44 8.15
N THR A 47 -10.44 7.21 9.01
CA THR A 47 -10.30 8.66 8.86
C THR A 47 -9.60 9.02 7.55
N VAL A 48 -8.49 8.35 7.24
CA VAL A 48 -7.71 8.59 6.01
C VAL A 48 -8.49 8.12 4.77
N PHE A 49 -9.21 7.01 4.85
CA PHE A 49 -10.03 6.50 3.74
C PHE A 49 -11.12 7.51 3.34
N LYS A 50 -11.74 8.20 4.30
CA LYS A 50 -12.73 9.26 4.04
C LYS A 50 -12.15 10.46 3.27
N LEU A 51 -10.83 10.62 3.25
CA LEU A 51 -10.13 11.66 2.48
C LEU A 51 -9.82 11.23 1.03
N ILE A 52 -10.07 9.97 0.66
CA ILE A 52 -9.81 9.44 -0.69
C ILE A 52 -11.04 9.71 -1.58
N PRO A 53 -10.93 10.59 -2.60
CA PRO A 53 -12.08 10.94 -3.44
C PRO A 53 -12.48 9.81 -4.40
N LYS A 54 -11.50 8.99 -4.83
CA LYS A 54 -11.65 7.91 -5.81
C LYS A 54 -11.12 6.58 -5.24
N PRO A 55 -11.87 5.89 -4.38
CA PRO A 55 -11.41 4.63 -3.78
C PRO A 55 -11.03 3.54 -4.79
N GLU A 56 -11.58 3.58 -6.01
CA GLU A 56 -11.25 2.68 -7.11
C GLU A 56 -9.77 2.68 -7.47
N ILE A 57 -9.06 3.81 -7.33
CA ILE A 57 -7.61 3.91 -7.54
C ILE A 57 -6.87 2.98 -6.59
N LEU A 58 -7.29 3.00 -5.31
CA LEU A 58 -6.68 2.20 -4.25
C LEU A 58 -6.96 0.71 -4.47
N TYR A 59 -8.17 0.34 -4.91
CA TYR A 59 -8.52 -1.04 -5.23
C TYR A 59 -7.76 -1.57 -6.46
N ILE A 60 -7.57 -0.74 -7.49
CA ILE A 60 -6.76 -1.12 -8.65
C ILE A 60 -5.31 -1.30 -8.22
N ALA A 61 -4.72 -0.35 -7.49
CA ALA A 61 -3.35 -0.50 -6.98
C ALA A 61 -3.19 -1.78 -6.13
N ALA A 62 -4.14 -2.09 -5.25
CA ALA A 62 -4.15 -3.31 -4.47
C ALA A 62 -4.26 -4.58 -5.32
N LEU A 63 -5.02 -4.57 -6.40
CA LEU A 63 -5.09 -5.72 -7.32
C LEU A 63 -3.74 -5.98 -8.02
N PHE A 64 -2.95 -4.93 -8.26
CA PHE A 64 -1.72 -5.01 -9.03
C PHE A 64 -0.43 -5.02 -8.20
N HIS A 65 -0.46 -4.70 -6.90
CA HIS A 65 0.75 -4.48 -6.08
C HIS A 65 1.77 -5.63 -6.18
N ASP A 66 1.27 -6.87 -6.22
CA ASP A 66 2.08 -8.09 -6.28
C ASP A 66 1.85 -8.94 -7.53
N ILE A 67 1.22 -8.38 -8.57
CA ILE A 67 0.83 -9.10 -9.78
C ILE A 67 2.00 -9.79 -10.51
N ALA A 68 3.21 -9.30 -10.30
CA ALA A 68 4.44 -9.76 -10.93
C ALA A 68 5.25 -10.69 -10.03
N LYS A 69 4.78 -11.05 -8.83
CA LYS A 69 5.50 -11.98 -7.95
C LYS A 69 5.79 -13.31 -8.65
N GLY A 70 7.06 -13.71 -8.57
CA GLY A 70 7.57 -14.92 -9.19
C GLY A 70 7.88 -14.81 -10.70
N LEU A 71 7.86 -13.60 -11.25
CA LEU A 71 8.60 -13.26 -12.47
C LEU A 71 10.07 -12.96 -12.12
N LYS A 72 10.97 -13.11 -13.09
CA LYS A 72 12.40 -12.80 -12.89
C LYS A 72 12.61 -11.28 -12.92
N GLY A 73 13.14 -10.71 -11.84
CA GLY A 73 13.44 -9.29 -11.72
C GLY A 73 12.77 -8.64 -10.52
N ASP A 74 12.73 -7.32 -10.51
CA ASP A 74 12.02 -6.53 -9.50
C ASP A 74 10.51 -6.56 -9.78
N HIS A 75 9.77 -7.26 -8.92
CA HIS A 75 8.33 -7.44 -9.09
C HIS A 75 7.56 -6.12 -9.02
N SER A 76 8.01 -5.14 -8.23
CA SER A 76 7.33 -3.86 -8.12
C SER A 76 7.51 -3.04 -9.41
N ALA A 77 8.70 -3.12 -10.05
CA ALA A 77 8.94 -2.50 -11.37
C ALA A 77 8.09 -3.15 -12.46
N ILE A 78 8.10 -4.48 -12.53
CA ILE A 78 7.34 -5.22 -13.54
C ILE A 78 5.83 -5.04 -13.32
N GLY A 79 5.40 -5.02 -12.06
CA GLY A 79 4.02 -4.74 -11.67
C GLY A 79 3.56 -3.35 -12.08
N GLU A 80 4.42 -2.34 -11.95
CA GLU A 80 4.17 -0.98 -12.43
C GLU A 80 3.84 -0.95 -13.92
N ASP A 81 4.64 -1.63 -14.75
CA ASP A 81 4.42 -1.69 -16.20
C ASP A 81 3.13 -2.43 -16.55
N ILE A 82 2.81 -3.52 -15.85
CA ILE A 82 1.56 -4.27 -16.04
C ILE A 82 0.35 -3.39 -15.67
N ALA A 83 0.41 -2.69 -14.54
CA ALA A 83 -0.64 -1.78 -14.11
C ALA A 83 -0.81 -0.60 -15.08
N ARG A 84 0.30 -0.08 -15.63
CA ARG A 84 0.28 0.99 -16.65
C ARG A 84 -0.44 0.55 -17.92
N CYS A 85 -0.13 -0.64 -18.42
CA CYS A 85 -0.82 -1.21 -19.58
C CYS A 85 -2.32 -1.37 -19.33
N PHE A 86 -2.71 -1.88 -18.15
CA PHE A 86 -4.12 -1.97 -17.76
C PHE A 86 -4.79 -0.61 -17.76
N CYS A 87 -4.18 0.40 -17.13
CA CYS A 87 -4.75 1.74 -17.07
C CYS A 87 -4.99 2.34 -18.47
N ILE A 88 -4.04 2.16 -19.39
CA ILE A 88 -4.16 2.63 -20.78
C ILE A 88 -5.30 1.90 -21.52
N GLN A 89 -5.40 0.58 -21.35
CA GLN A 89 -6.44 -0.23 -21.99
C GLN A 89 -7.85 0.09 -21.50
N HIS A 90 -7.97 0.64 -20.29
CA HIS A 90 -9.22 0.96 -19.63
C HIS A 90 -9.52 2.47 -19.61
N ASP A 91 -8.82 3.27 -20.43
CA ASP A 91 -9.00 4.73 -20.53
C ASP A 91 -8.93 5.47 -19.18
N ILE A 92 -8.14 4.95 -18.24
CA ILE A 92 -7.90 5.60 -16.94
C ILE A 92 -7.12 6.89 -17.18
N SER A 93 -7.51 7.97 -16.48
CA SER A 93 -6.89 9.28 -16.66
C SER A 93 -5.37 9.23 -16.40
N LYS A 94 -4.60 10.12 -17.04
CA LYS A 94 -3.14 10.18 -16.86
C LYS A 94 -2.74 10.42 -15.41
N HIS A 95 -3.51 11.24 -14.67
CA HIS A 95 -3.30 11.51 -13.26
C HIS A 95 -3.47 10.22 -12.43
N ASP A 96 -4.62 9.56 -12.56
CA ASP A 96 -4.93 8.36 -11.79
C ASP A 96 -3.96 7.21 -12.16
N THR A 97 -3.60 7.09 -13.44
CA THR A 97 -2.58 6.13 -13.91
C THR A 97 -1.23 6.36 -13.23
N LYS A 98 -0.78 7.63 -13.11
CA LYS A 98 0.48 7.97 -12.43
C LYS A 98 0.43 7.52 -10.97
N LEU A 99 -0.67 7.77 -10.27
CA LEU A 99 -0.84 7.36 -8.88
C LEU A 99 -0.89 5.84 -8.71
N ILE A 100 -1.71 5.12 -9.51
CA ILE A 100 -1.81 3.66 -9.47
C ILE A 100 -0.44 3.01 -9.70
N THR A 101 0.24 3.41 -10.77
CA THR A 101 1.54 2.83 -11.14
C THR A 101 2.59 3.13 -10.08
N TRP A 102 2.62 4.35 -9.53
CA TRP A 102 3.52 4.69 -8.43
C TRP A 102 3.23 3.88 -7.15
N LEU A 103 1.96 3.66 -6.81
CA LEU A 103 1.58 2.84 -5.65
C LEU A 103 2.08 1.41 -5.81
N VAL A 104 1.87 0.80 -6.99
CA VAL A 104 2.38 -0.55 -7.28
C VAL A 104 3.91 -0.59 -7.21
N ARG A 105 4.58 0.41 -7.77
CA ARG A 105 6.05 0.52 -7.74
C ARG A 105 6.60 0.66 -6.32
N SER A 106 5.87 1.38 -5.47
CA SER A 106 6.36 1.87 -4.18
C SER A 106 5.72 1.18 -2.98
N HIS A 107 4.88 0.16 -3.15
CA HIS A 107 4.07 -0.39 -2.06
C HIS A 107 4.89 -0.88 -0.84
N LEU A 108 6.17 -1.23 -1.03
CA LEU A 108 7.08 -1.64 0.05
C LEU A 108 7.77 -0.47 0.78
N ILE A 109 7.78 0.76 0.25
CA ILE A 109 8.66 1.81 0.79
C ILE A 109 8.26 2.24 2.21
N MET A 110 6.96 2.22 2.53
CA MET A 110 6.49 2.61 3.85
C MET A 110 6.80 1.55 4.90
N SER A 111 6.50 0.28 4.61
CA SER A 111 6.79 -0.83 5.52
C SER A 111 8.30 -0.97 5.77
N MET A 112 9.12 -0.83 4.73
CA MET A 112 10.59 -0.85 4.88
C MET A 112 11.10 0.32 5.71
N THR A 113 10.61 1.54 5.47
CA THR A 113 11.03 2.72 6.24
C THR A 113 10.67 2.56 7.71
N ALA A 114 9.41 2.23 8.00
CA ALA A 114 8.90 2.09 9.36
C ALA A 114 9.63 1.02 10.17
N GLN A 115 10.08 -0.07 9.54
CA GLN A 115 10.68 -1.21 10.24
C GLN A 115 12.22 -1.17 10.29
N ARG A 116 12.88 -0.46 9.37
CA ARG A 116 14.35 -0.53 9.19
C ARG A 116 15.08 0.79 9.44
N LYS A 117 14.37 1.91 9.56
CA LYS A 117 14.96 3.22 9.84
C LYS A 117 14.44 3.76 11.17
N ASP A 118 15.19 4.73 11.72
CA ASP A 118 14.72 5.51 12.85
C ASP A 118 13.71 6.57 12.38
N ILE A 119 12.42 6.31 12.59
CA ILE A 119 11.34 7.22 12.19
C ILE A 119 11.18 8.42 13.15
N SER A 120 12.00 8.53 14.19
CA SER A 120 12.10 9.73 15.01
C SER A 120 13.11 10.75 14.47
N ASP A 121 14.00 10.32 13.57
CA ASP A 121 15.00 11.16 12.93
C ASP A 121 14.34 12.07 11.86
N PRO A 122 14.43 13.41 12.01
CA PRO A 122 13.90 14.36 11.04
C PRO A 122 14.43 14.16 9.62
N ASP A 123 15.68 13.73 9.45
CA ASP A 123 16.28 13.53 8.12
C ASP A 123 15.65 12.31 7.42
N VAL A 124 15.37 11.24 8.17
CA VAL A 124 14.64 10.07 7.65
C VAL A 124 13.22 10.46 7.21
N ILE A 125 12.52 11.26 8.01
CA ILE A 125 11.19 11.77 7.67
C ILE A 125 11.24 12.66 6.42
N HIS A 126 12.25 13.52 6.31
CA HIS A 126 12.42 14.39 5.15
C HIS A 126 12.70 13.59 3.88
N GLU A 127 13.64 12.64 3.91
CA GLU A 127 13.92 11.75 2.78
C GLU A 127 12.70 10.95 2.34
N PHE A 128 11.90 10.48 3.31
CA PHE A 128 10.68 9.74 3.02
C PHE A 128 9.64 10.68 2.37
N ALA A 129 9.39 11.85 2.96
CA ALA A 129 8.45 12.83 2.43
C ALA A 129 8.77 13.24 0.98
N GLN A 130 10.05 13.43 0.65
CA GLN A 130 10.49 13.73 -0.72
C GLN A 130 10.10 12.64 -1.73
N LYS A 131 10.03 11.36 -1.31
CA LYS A 131 9.63 10.25 -2.18
C LYS A 131 8.12 10.14 -2.36
N ILE A 132 7.34 10.57 -1.36
CA ILE A 132 5.88 10.47 -1.35
C ILE A 132 5.22 11.53 -2.24
N ASP A 133 5.92 12.57 -2.67
CA ASP A 133 5.40 13.65 -3.51
C ASP A 133 4.42 14.57 -2.74
N ASN A 134 3.24 14.07 -2.34
CA ASN A 134 2.21 14.87 -1.66
C ASN A 134 1.26 14.05 -0.77
N ILE A 135 0.30 14.73 -0.13
CA ILE A 135 -0.65 14.11 0.83
C ILE A 135 -1.55 13.05 0.16
N GLU A 136 -1.93 13.22 -1.12
CA GLU A 136 -2.74 12.22 -1.82
C GLU A 136 -2.00 10.89 -1.88
N TYR A 137 -0.73 10.91 -2.29
CA TYR A 137 0.14 9.75 -2.37
C TYR A 137 0.39 9.11 -0.99
N LEU A 138 0.59 9.94 0.04
CA LEU A 138 0.77 9.48 1.42
C LEU A 138 -0.45 8.71 1.92
N ASN A 139 -1.65 9.26 1.70
CA ASN A 139 -2.90 8.64 2.15
C ASN A 139 -3.12 7.28 1.50
N HIS A 140 -2.92 7.20 0.18
CA HIS A 140 -3.07 5.95 -0.56
C HIS A 140 -2.02 4.90 -0.14
N LEU A 141 -0.75 5.31 -0.01
CA LEU A 141 0.31 4.39 0.39
C LEU A 141 0.10 3.86 1.80
N TYR A 142 -0.31 4.71 2.74
CA TYR A 142 -0.60 4.30 4.12
C TYR A 142 -1.68 3.23 4.17
N LEU A 143 -2.82 3.47 3.52
CA LEU A 143 -3.93 2.52 3.49
C LEU A 143 -3.53 1.19 2.82
N LEU A 144 -2.81 1.26 1.68
CA LEU A 144 -2.33 0.07 0.99
C LEU A 144 -1.37 -0.73 1.88
N THR A 145 -0.42 -0.07 2.53
CA THR A 145 0.58 -0.70 3.40
C THR A 145 -0.06 -1.40 4.60
N VAL A 146 -1.03 -0.75 5.27
CA VAL A 146 -1.72 -1.35 6.41
C VAL A 146 -2.55 -2.56 5.96
N ALA A 147 -3.25 -2.45 4.82
CA ALA A 147 -4.03 -3.55 4.27
C ALA A 147 -3.17 -4.76 3.87
N ASP A 148 -2.02 -4.49 3.24
CA ASP A 148 -1.02 -5.48 2.82
C ASP A 148 -0.45 -6.25 4.02
N ILE A 149 0.11 -5.55 5.01
CA ILE A 149 0.66 -6.20 6.21
C ILE A 149 -0.40 -7.04 6.92
N ARG A 150 -1.64 -6.53 7.05
CA ARG A 150 -2.77 -7.28 7.65
C ARG A 150 -3.17 -8.53 6.86
N ALA A 151 -2.89 -8.57 5.55
CA ALA A 151 -3.21 -9.68 4.66
C ALA A 151 -2.11 -10.74 4.55
N THR A 152 -0.94 -10.54 5.17
CA THR A 152 0.17 -11.52 5.15
C THR A 152 -0.06 -12.66 6.14
N ASN A 153 -0.14 -12.33 7.44
CA ASN A 153 -0.47 -13.26 8.52
C ASN A 153 -1.11 -12.47 9.68
N PRO A 154 -2.31 -12.87 10.19
CA PRO A 154 -2.97 -12.21 11.30
C PRO A 154 -2.11 -12.04 12.56
N GLU A 155 -1.19 -12.97 12.83
CA GLU A 155 -0.30 -12.94 13.99
C GLU A 155 0.85 -11.92 13.85
N LEU A 156 1.17 -11.50 12.63
CA LEU A 156 2.22 -10.52 12.38
C LEU A 156 1.75 -9.09 12.65
N TRP A 157 0.44 -8.83 12.64
CA TRP A 157 -0.10 -7.53 12.97
C TRP A 157 -0.15 -7.34 14.50
N ASN A 158 0.49 -6.29 15.01
CA ASN A 158 0.50 -5.96 16.43
C ASN A 158 0.53 -4.44 16.64
N ASP A 159 0.23 -4.02 17.89
CA ASP A 159 0.15 -2.61 18.27
C ASP A 159 1.45 -1.84 17.99
N TRP A 160 2.60 -2.51 18.07
CA TRP A 160 3.90 -1.89 17.78
C TRP A 160 4.05 -1.53 16.30
N LYS A 161 3.75 -2.45 15.37
CA LYS A 161 3.79 -2.14 13.92
C LYS A 161 2.77 -1.07 13.55
N ASP A 162 1.58 -1.14 14.15
CA ASP A 162 0.56 -0.12 13.96
C ASP A 162 1.05 1.27 14.41
N SER A 163 1.69 1.37 15.58
CA SER A 163 2.31 2.61 16.06
C SER A 163 3.35 3.13 15.09
N LEU A 164 4.29 2.29 14.63
CA LEU A 164 5.35 2.73 13.71
C LEU A 164 4.78 3.33 12.41
N LEU A 165 3.74 2.72 11.85
CA LEU A 165 3.10 3.22 10.62
C LEU A 165 2.34 4.52 10.88
N LYS A 166 1.64 4.63 12.02
CA LYS A 166 0.93 5.85 12.44
C LYS A 166 1.89 7.02 12.68
N ASP A 167 3.01 6.76 13.33
CA ASP A 167 4.03 7.76 13.65
C ASP A 167 4.69 8.26 12.37
N LEU A 168 5.11 7.36 11.48
CA LEU A 168 5.67 7.72 10.17
C LEU A 168 4.66 8.51 9.33
N TYR A 169 3.40 8.07 9.26
CA TYR A 169 2.34 8.79 8.55
C TYR A 169 2.17 10.21 9.10
N SER A 170 2.04 10.35 10.42
CA SER A 170 1.78 11.64 11.07
C SER A 170 2.94 12.62 10.92
N ALA A 171 4.18 12.14 11.08
CA ALA A 171 5.39 12.94 10.90
C ALA A 171 5.54 13.39 9.44
N THR A 172 5.33 12.49 8.48
CA THR A 172 5.40 12.79 7.05
C THR A 172 4.31 13.75 6.62
N HIS A 173 3.07 13.55 7.09
CA HIS A 173 1.94 14.44 6.80
C HIS A 173 2.20 15.86 7.33
N LYS A 174 2.85 15.99 8.51
CA LYS A 174 3.27 17.29 9.03
C LYS A 174 4.36 17.93 8.16
N ALA A 175 5.36 17.16 7.73
CA ALA A 175 6.43 17.65 6.87
C ALA A 175 5.89 18.17 5.51
N LEU A 176 4.98 17.42 4.89
CA LEU A 176 4.35 17.79 3.60
C LEU A 176 3.40 18.99 3.68
N ARG A 177 2.97 19.41 4.89
CA ARG A 177 2.17 20.62 5.08
C ARG A 177 3.02 21.88 5.31
N LEU A 178 4.27 21.71 5.74
CA LEU A 178 5.17 22.81 6.09
C LEU A 178 6.11 23.20 4.95
N GLY A 179 6.33 22.29 3.98
CA GLY A 179 7.00 22.57 2.71
C GLY A 179 6.02 23.00 1.63
#